data_AF-A0A1I8CL02-F1
#
_entry.id   AF-A0A1I8CL02-F1
#
_cell.length_a   1.000
_cell.length_b   1.000
_cell.length_c   1.000
_cell.angle_alpha   90.00
_cell.angle_beta   90.00
_cell.angle_gamma   90.00
#
_symmetry.space_group_name_H-M   'P 1'
#
loop_
_entity.id
_entity.type
_entity.pdbx_description
1 polymer ?
#
loop_
_entity_poly.entity_id
_entity_poly.type
_entity_poly.pdbx_seq_one_letter_code
_entity_poly.pdbx_strand_id
1 'polypeptide(L)'
;MIYKYFPNLFKASLFDDAEFVFSDGSMKVSRMILAGHSKYFYDLLTKDVTKTKFDIKNLKMADFKVYYEYVHSGDNFKIDGDKVVAFLQVQIELNLPDIK
;
A
#
# COMPACT_ATOMS: atom_id res chain seq x y z
N MET A 1 11.59 -2.00 11.63
CA MET A 1 12.36 -3.24 11.33
C MET A 1 12.73 -3.17 9.85
N ILE A 2 14.02 -3.22 9.50
CA ILE A 2 14.46 -3.05 8.10
C ILE A 2 14.57 -4.44 7.46
N TYR A 3 13.68 -4.77 6.54
CA TYR A 3 13.76 -6.00 5.74
C TYR A 3 14.52 -5.75 4.45
N LYS A 4 15.80 -6.14 4.41
CA LYS A 4 16.74 -5.89 3.29
C LYS A 4 16.18 -6.26 1.90
N TYR A 5 15.33 -7.27 1.81
CA TYR A 5 14.84 -7.82 0.53
C TYR A 5 13.42 -7.39 0.17
N PHE A 6 12.68 -6.70 1.05
CA PHE A 6 11.30 -6.27 0.74
C PHE A 6 11.20 -5.35 -0.48
N PRO A 7 12.14 -4.41 -0.75
CA PRO A 7 12.09 -3.61 -1.98
C PRO A 7 12.14 -4.47 -3.26
N ASN A 8 12.78 -5.65 -3.20
CA ASN A 8 12.82 -6.56 -4.34
C ASN A 8 11.48 -7.29 -4.53
N LEU A 9 10.75 -7.56 -3.45
CA LEU A 9 9.40 -8.15 -3.52
C LEU A 9 8.43 -7.21 -4.23
N PHE A 10 8.49 -5.91 -3.91
CA PHE A 10 7.70 -4.87 -4.61
C PHE A 10 8.02 -4.82 -6.10
N LYS A 11 9.30 -4.78 -6.48
CA LYS A 11 9.71 -4.71 -7.89
C LYS A 11 9.30 -5.94 -8.70
N ALA A 12 9.30 -7.12 -8.07
CA ALA A 12 8.98 -8.38 -8.71
C ALA A 12 7.51 -8.78 -8.59
N SER A 13 6.69 -8.01 -7.86
CA SER A 13 5.30 -8.35 -7.52
C SER A 13 5.15 -9.78 -6.97
N LEU A 14 6.12 -10.20 -6.16
CA LEU A 14 6.12 -11.53 -5.56
C LEU A 14 5.20 -11.54 -4.33
N PHE A 15 4.43 -12.63 -4.19
CA PHE A 15 3.48 -12.83 -3.08
C PHE A 15 2.33 -11.82 -3.03
N ASP A 16 2.05 -11.13 -4.13
CA ASP A 16 0.82 -10.37 -4.28
C ASP A 16 -0.35 -11.35 -4.50
N ASP A 17 -1.29 -11.37 -3.56
CA ASP A 17 -2.39 -12.33 -3.47
C ASP A 17 -3.77 -11.66 -3.46
N ALA A 18 -3.81 -10.34 -3.63
CA ALA A 18 -5.03 -9.57 -3.85
C ALA A 18 -4.84 -8.51 -4.96
N GLU A 19 -5.94 -7.97 -5.45
CA GLU A 19 -5.99 -6.87 -6.41
C GLU A 19 -6.80 -5.71 -5.82
N PHE A 20 -6.21 -4.51 -5.80
CA PHE A 20 -6.91 -3.28 -5.48
C PHE A 20 -7.31 -2.56 -6.77
N VAL A 21 -8.56 -2.12 -6.83
CA VAL A 21 -9.14 -1.37 -7.96
C VAL A 21 -9.35 0.07 -7.52
N PHE A 22 -8.63 0.97 -8.17
CA PHE A 22 -8.62 2.41 -7.92
C PHE A 22 -9.45 3.16 -8.96
N SER A 23 -9.54 4.48 -8.83
CA SER A 23 -10.26 5.32 -9.81
C SER A 23 -9.62 5.33 -11.19
N ASP A 24 -8.30 5.13 -11.27
CA ASP A 24 -7.46 5.31 -12.46
C ASP A 24 -6.71 4.03 -12.86
N GLY A 25 -6.98 2.89 -12.22
CA GLY A 25 -6.32 1.63 -12.55
C GLY A 25 -6.52 0.54 -11.50
N SER A 26 -5.77 -0.55 -11.63
CA SER A 26 -5.71 -1.59 -10.61
C SER A 26 -4.27 -2.08 -10.39
N MET A 27 -4.00 -2.56 -9.19
CA MET A 27 -2.68 -3.03 -8.80
C MET A 27 -2.81 -4.30 -7.96
N LYS A 28 -1.92 -5.27 -8.20
CA LYS A 28 -1.77 -6.43 -7.33
C LYS A 28 -1.00 -6.04 -6.07
N VAL A 29 -1.42 -6.58 -4.94
CA VAL A 29 -0.85 -6.27 -3.62
C VAL A 29 -0.77 -7.52 -2.75
N SER A 30 0.14 -7.49 -1.78
CA SER A 30 0.32 -8.52 -0.77
C SER A 30 -0.49 -8.16 0.46
N ARG A 31 -1.50 -8.98 0.76
CA ARG A 31 -2.36 -8.78 1.94
C ARG A 31 -1.56 -8.82 3.24
N MET A 32 -0.59 -9.73 3.32
CA MET A 32 0.24 -9.89 4.51
C MET A 32 1.05 -8.63 4.82
N ILE A 33 1.66 -8.03 3.80
CA ILE A 33 2.49 -6.83 3.96
C ILE A 33 1.63 -5.64 4.39
N LEU A 34 0.50 -5.42 3.72
CA LEU A 34 -0.40 -4.30 4.03
C LEU A 34 -1.05 -4.43 5.41
N ALA A 35 -1.61 -5.60 5.73
CA ALA A 35 -2.27 -5.86 7.01
C ALA A 35 -1.29 -5.82 8.18
N GLY A 36 -0.04 -6.26 7.97
CA GLY A 36 1.02 -6.17 8.97
C GLY A 36 1.46 -4.73 9.24
N HIS A 37 1.35 -3.85 8.24
CA HIS A 37 1.79 -2.45 8.35
C HIS A 37 0.70 -1.52 8.90
N SER A 38 -0.57 -1.71 8.52
CA SER A 38 -1.64 -0.77 8.85
C SER A 38 -2.93 -1.45 9.30
N LYS A 39 -3.48 -0.95 10.41
CA LYS A 39 -4.75 -1.41 10.97
C LYS A 39 -5.90 -1.28 9.97
N TYR A 40 -5.93 -0.22 9.16
CA TYR A 40 -6.94 -0.04 8.12
C TYR A 40 -6.96 -1.25 7.17
N PHE A 41 -5.79 -1.66 6.68
CA PHE A 41 -5.71 -2.79 5.75
C PHE A 41 -5.95 -4.12 6.45
N TYR A 42 -5.53 -4.26 7.69
CA TYR A 42 -5.87 -5.42 8.50
C TYR A 42 -7.39 -5.60 8.58
N ASP A 43 -8.12 -4.55 9.00
CA ASP A 43 -9.57 -4.60 9.15
C ASP A 43 -10.27 -4.83 7.79
N LEU A 44 -9.79 -4.19 6.72
CA LEU A 44 -10.34 -4.35 5.36
C LEU A 44 -10.17 -5.77 4.82
N LEU A 45 -8.96 -6.33 4.92
CA LEU A 45 -8.57 -7.58 4.26
C LEU A 45 -9.00 -8.82 5.05
N THR A 46 -9.21 -8.69 6.35
CA THR A 46 -9.64 -9.80 7.21
C THR A 46 -11.16 -9.90 7.36
N LYS A 47 -11.91 -8.87 6.95
CA LYS A 47 -13.38 -8.88 6.99
C LYS A 47 -13.99 -10.02 6.17
N ASP A 48 -13.40 -10.34 5.03
CA ASP A 48 -13.74 -11.50 4.21
C ASP A 48 -12.46 -12.05 3.56
N VAL A 49 -11.94 -13.15 4.11
CA VAL A 49 -10.68 -13.75 3.69
C VAL A 49 -10.74 -14.43 2.33
N THR A 50 -11.95 -14.71 1.82
CA THR A 50 -12.16 -15.32 0.50
C THR A 50 -12.10 -14.28 -0.62
N LYS A 51 -12.32 -13.00 -0.28
CA LYS A 51 -12.27 -11.90 -1.23
C LYS A 51 -10.83 -11.59 -1.63
N THR A 52 -10.59 -11.57 -2.94
CA THR A 52 -9.27 -11.31 -3.54
C THR A 52 -9.20 -9.98 -4.29
N LYS A 53 -10.33 -9.29 -4.47
CA LYS A 53 -10.41 -8.03 -5.21
C LYS A 53 -11.16 -6.98 -4.40
N PHE A 54 -10.57 -5.79 -4.23
CA PHE A 54 -11.08 -4.74 -3.36
C PHE A 54 -11.17 -3.41 -4.10
N ASP A 55 -12.31 -2.74 -4.02
CA ASP A 55 -12.51 -1.41 -4.59
C ASP A 55 -12.03 -0.33 -3.60
N ILE A 56 -11.02 0.44 -4.01
CA ILE A 56 -10.43 1.59 -3.29
C ILE A 56 -10.62 2.85 -4.16
N LYS A 57 -11.87 3.15 -4.53
CA LYS A 57 -12.19 4.18 -5.55
C LYS A 57 -11.87 5.61 -5.15
N ASN A 58 -11.68 5.87 -3.86
CA ASN A 58 -11.37 7.20 -3.35
C ASN A 58 -9.89 7.57 -3.52
N LEU A 59 -9.04 6.61 -3.91
CA LEU A 59 -7.62 6.80 -4.06
C LEU A 59 -7.20 6.53 -5.51
N LYS A 60 -6.18 7.25 -5.98
CA LYS A 60 -5.51 6.93 -7.25
C LYS A 60 -4.44 5.86 -7.03
N MET A 61 -4.32 4.96 -7.99
CA MET A 61 -3.30 3.92 -8.04
C MET A 61 -1.90 4.53 -7.99
N ALA A 62 -1.68 5.65 -8.66
CA ALA A 62 -0.38 6.34 -8.66
C ALA A 62 0.04 6.74 -7.24
N ASP A 63 -0.87 7.34 -6.47
CA ASP A 63 -0.60 7.79 -5.10
C ASP A 63 -0.42 6.59 -4.16
N PHE A 64 -1.29 5.58 -4.30
CA PHE A 64 -1.16 4.33 -3.54
C PHE A 64 0.17 3.61 -3.80
N LYS A 65 0.64 3.60 -5.05
CA LYS A 65 1.89 2.94 -5.42
C LYS A 65 3.09 3.53 -4.68
N VAL A 66 3.10 4.84 -4.45
CA VAL A 66 4.13 5.53 -3.67
C VAL A 66 4.09 5.07 -2.22
N TYR A 67 2.90 5.01 -1.61
CA TYR A 67 2.73 4.46 -0.26
C TYR A 67 3.17 2.99 -0.17
N TYR A 68 2.80 2.17 -1.15
CA TYR A 68 3.14 0.75 -1.17
C TYR A 68 4.66 0.52 -1.32
N GLU A 69 5.35 1.36 -2.10
CA GLU A 69 6.82 1.38 -2.17
C GLU A 69 7.44 1.71 -0.81
N TYR A 70 6.87 2.67 -0.07
CA TYR A 70 7.33 3.01 1.28
C TYR A 70 7.17 1.87 2.26
N VAL A 71 6.02 1.18 2.27
CA VAL A 71 5.80 0.01 3.12
C VAL A 71 6.88 -1.06 2.89
N HIS A 72 7.36 -1.20 1.64
CA HIS A 72 8.44 -2.13 1.30
C HIS A 72 9.84 -1.61 1.60
N SER A 73 10.04 -0.29 1.53
CA SER A 73 11.36 0.33 1.62
C SER A 73 11.73 0.73 3.04
N GLY A 74 10.75 0.99 3.91
CA GLY A 74 10.96 1.46 5.28
C GLY A 74 11.92 2.66 5.30
N ASP A 75 12.93 2.60 6.17
CA ASP A 75 13.92 3.67 6.37
C ASP A 75 14.77 4.00 5.13
N ASN A 76 14.78 3.13 4.10
CA ASN A 76 15.47 3.40 2.84
C ASN A 76 14.61 4.18 1.82
N PHE A 77 13.34 4.47 2.17
CA PHE A 77 12.44 5.18 1.28
C PHE A 77 12.90 6.64 1.11
N LYS A 78 13.17 7.03 -0.14
CA LYS A 78 13.55 8.41 -0.48
C LYS A 78 12.32 9.22 -0.84
N ILE A 79 12.08 10.26 -0.05
CA ILE A 79 11.04 11.25 -0.27
C ILE A 79 11.58 12.37 -1.17
N ASP A 80 10.80 12.74 -2.17
CA ASP A 80 10.95 13.96 -2.98
C ASP A 80 9.62 14.73 -2.96
N GLY A 81 9.59 15.92 -3.56
CA GLY A 81 8.41 16.80 -3.52
C GLY A 81 7.13 16.14 -4.03
N ASP A 82 7.21 15.36 -5.11
CA ASP A 82 6.04 14.70 -5.70
C ASP A 82 5.55 13.55 -4.81
N LYS A 83 6.48 12.79 -4.22
CA LYS A 83 6.15 11.70 -3.29
C LYS A 83 5.49 12.22 -2.01
N VAL A 84 5.88 13.39 -1.49
CA VAL A 84 5.21 13.98 -0.30
C VAL A 84 3.73 14.19 -0.56
N VAL A 85 3.37 14.73 -1.73
CA VAL A 85 1.97 15.01 -2.08
C VAL A 85 1.15 13.72 -2.17
N ALA A 86 1.68 12.70 -2.86
CA ALA A 86 1.05 11.39 -2.95
C ALA A 86 0.81 10.75 -1.58
N PHE A 87 1.79 10.87 -0.67
CA PHE A 87 1.66 10.36 0.70
C PHE A 87 0.53 11.02 1.49
N LEU A 88 0.47 12.35 1.46
CA LEU A 88 -0.55 13.11 2.18
C LEU A 88 -1.95 12.74 1.68
N GLN A 89 -2.11 12.56 0.36
CA GLN A 89 -3.37 12.10 -0.23
C GLN A 89 -3.76 10.72 0.28
N VAL A 90 -2.83 9.77 0.32
CA VAL A 90 -3.10 8.43 0.87
C VAL A 90 -3.49 8.50 2.35
N GLN A 91 -2.82 9.32 3.16
CA GLN A 91 -3.14 9.48 4.58
C GLN A 91 -4.55 10.04 4.79
N ILE A 92 -4.92 11.07 4.03
CA ILE A 92 -6.25 11.69 4.08
C ILE A 92 -7.32 10.65 3.70
N GLU A 93 -7.15 9.97 2.58
CA GLU A 93 -8.17 9.07 2.03
C GLU A 93 -8.35 7.78 2.84
N LEU A 94 -7.26 7.28 3.42
CA LEU A 94 -7.30 6.05 4.23
C LEU A 94 -7.48 6.33 5.73
N ASN A 95 -7.55 7.61 6.13
CA ASN A 95 -7.61 8.06 7.52
C ASN A 95 -6.54 7.36 8.39
N LEU A 96 -5.31 7.27 7.86
CA LEU A 96 -4.19 6.68 8.57
C LEU A 96 -3.62 7.72 9.55
N PRO A 97 -3.42 7.39 10.85
CA PRO A 97 -2.68 8.28 11.74
C PRO A 97 -1.28 8.51 11.18
N ASP A 98 -0.67 9.64 11.52
CA ASP A 98 0.63 10.06 11.00
C ASP A 98 1.60 8.88 10.87
N ILE A 99 2.06 8.66 9.65
CA ILE A 99 2.98 7.59 9.29
C ILE A 99 4.26 7.83 10.09
N LYS A 100 4.62 6.86 10.93
CA LYS A 100 5.82 6.90 11.79
C LYS A 100 7.09 6.54 11.04
#